data_AF-A0A357LG72-F1
#
_entry.id   AF-A0A357LG72-F1
#
_cell.length_a   1.000
_cell.length_b   1.000
_cell.length_c   1.000
_cell.angle_alpha   90.00
_cell.angle_beta   90.00
_cell.angle_gamma   90.00
#
_symmetry.space_group_name_H-M   'P 1'
#
loop_
_entity.id
_entity.type
_entity.pdbx_description
1 polymer ?
#
loop_
_entity_poly.entity_id
_entity_poly.type
_entity_poly.pdbx_seq_one_letter_code
_entity_poly.pdbx_strand_id
1 'polypeptide(L)'
;MRIRDYLTTPNLFTGRRPNIINLARSYAYQSEGYYASLLAEARRHRVAPTVQAMVELRQKSLYAHAVPELEAAMQRDIEAGAAPVERMFVAFTTSLPRGYDRFAKLLFDWFRAPVIEAEVTGGIKPKIASLRIVPPHKLKGEERRFFLAALDQHTSRRWTAPKTKTAAKWSLAVLIDPKEEEPPSSPASIKRLAAVAERMGVEVEPIYPNEIASLAEFDALFIRATTAIDNFPYRFARRAEQEGMPVIDDTESMIRCTNKVYLKELLDNARIPAPRTEILDEKASFAEVMERLGSPVVLKAPDGSFSRSVHKVSTLEEFQATAKKLYEETALILAQEYMPTQFDWRVGVLGGEPLFACQYKMARGHWQIAKQEKDGGLSFGDVTTMAVENAPKTVIDTAVRSARLIGDGLYGIDLKENERGVFVIEVNDNPNLDHDDEGEILKDELWRRIIKWFEGRLEKRMGGAAAAPVAPAATLLFAKAGAK
;
A
#
# COMPACT_ATOMS: atom_id res chain seq x y z
N MET A 1 12.58 -21.85 25.06
CA MET A 1 12.19 -20.88 26.12
C MET A 1 10.90 -21.37 26.76
N ARG A 2 10.79 -21.38 28.10
CA ARG A 2 9.53 -21.67 28.80
C ARG A 2 8.72 -20.38 28.97
N ILE A 3 7.41 -20.49 29.12
CA ILE A 3 6.54 -19.32 29.32
C ILE A 3 6.94 -18.54 30.58
N ARG A 4 7.24 -19.24 31.67
CA ARG A 4 7.72 -18.63 32.91
C ARG A 4 8.91 -17.69 32.66
N ASP A 5 9.90 -18.12 31.86
CA ASP A 5 11.09 -17.34 31.55
C ASP A 5 10.72 -16.00 30.89
N TYR A 6 9.73 -16.02 30.00
CA TYR A 6 9.21 -14.85 29.30
C TYR A 6 8.41 -13.91 30.23
N LEU A 7 7.62 -14.47 31.14
CA LEU A 7 6.83 -13.70 32.11
C LEU A 7 7.74 -12.97 33.11
N THR A 8 8.74 -13.67 33.66
CA THR A 8 9.56 -13.17 34.78
C THR A 8 10.77 -12.34 34.35
N THR A 9 11.08 -12.28 33.05
CA THR A 9 12.27 -11.59 32.55
C THR A 9 11.88 -10.49 31.55
N PRO A 10 11.61 -9.25 32.01
CA PRO A 10 11.19 -8.15 31.14
C PRO A 10 12.19 -7.81 30.04
N ASN A 11 13.48 -7.99 30.31
CA ASN A 11 14.58 -7.62 29.43
C ASN A 11 15.07 -8.74 28.49
N LEU A 12 14.31 -9.84 28.36
CA LEU A 12 14.75 -11.02 27.60
C LEU A 12 15.00 -10.72 26.11
N PHE A 13 14.33 -9.69 25.58
CA PHE A 13 14.43 -9.25 24.18
C PHE A 13 14.68 -7.75 24.06
N THR A 14 15.37 -7.13 25.03
CA THR A 14 15.65 -5.69 24.99
C THR A 14 16.26 -5.28 23.65
N GLY A 15 15.61 -4.32 22.97
CA GLY A 15 16.02 -3.83 21.65
C GLY A 15 15.64 -4.72 20.45
N ARG A 16 14.83 -5.77 20.64
CA ARG A 16 14.34 -6.65 19.56
C ARG A 16 12.81 -6.74 19.59
N ARG A 17 12.19 -6.99 18.42
CA ARG A 17 10.74 -7.30 18.28
C ARG A 17 10.55 -8.72 17.79
N PRO A 18 10.66 -9.74 18.66
CA PRO A 18 10.50 -11.12 18.24
C PRO A 18 9.05 -11.41 17.80
N ASN A 19 8.91 -12.33 16.84
CA ASN A 19 7.66 -13.03 16.56
C ASN A 19 7.52 -14.17 17.56
N ILE A 20 6.57 -14.04 18.49
CA ILE A 20 6.31 -15.02 19.55
C ILE A 20 5.14 -15.91 19.12
N ILE A 21 5.43 -17.18 18.83
CA ILE A 21 4.39 -18.20 18.72
C ILE A 21 4.16 -18.75 20.13
N ASN A 22 3.06 -18.32 20.73
CA ASN A 22 2.67 -18.73 22.07
C ASN A 22 2.06 -20.13 22.01
N LEU A 23 2.84 -21.15 22.40
CA LEU A 23 2.44 -22.56 22.40
C LEU A 23 2.03 -23.04 23.81
N ALA A 24 1.33 -22.18 24.57
CA ALA A 24 0.94 -22.47 25.94
C ALA A 24 0.06 -23.72 26.08
N ARG A 25 0.09 -24.30 27.29
CA ARG A 25 -0.81 -25.39 27.66
C ARG A 25 -2.26 -24.90 27.88
N SER A 26 -2.46 -23.62 28.12
CA SER A 26 -3.79 -23.03 28.28
C SER A 26 -3.77 -21.59 27.78
N TYR A 27 -4.89 -21.19 27.17
CA TYR A 27 -5.18 -19.82 26.75
C TYR A 27 -6.42 -19.26 27.48
N ALA A 28 -6.84 -19.89 28.57
CA ALA A 28 -7.93 -19.37 29.39
C ALA A 28 -7.58 -17.99 29.95
N TYR A 29 -8.59 -17.17 30.23
CA TYR A 29 -8.39 -15.88 30.88
C TYR A 29 -7.59 -16.05 32.18
N GLN A 30 -6.60 -15.18 32.39
CA GLN A 30 -5.65 -15.23 33.51
C GLN A 30 -4.76 -16.50 33.58
N SER A 31 -4.70 -17.30 32.51
CA SER A 31 -3.69 -18.37 32.40
C SER A 31 -2.30 -17.81 32.06
N GLU A 32 -1.26 -18.63 32.23
CA GLU A 32 0.10 -18.26 31.81
C GLU A 32 0.19 -17.90 30.32
N GLY A 33 -0.58 -18.59 29.47
CA GLY A 33 -0.64 -18.28 28.03
C GLY A 33 -1.29 -16.93 27.76
N TYR A 34 -2.36 -16.58 28.48
CA TYR A 34 -2.99 -15.26 28.40
C TYR A 34 -2.02 -14.15 28.80
N TYR A 35 -1.36 -14.29 29.95
CA TYR A 35 -0.38 -13.29 30.41
C TYR A 35 0.84 -13.20 29.49
N ALA A 36 1.25 -14.30 28.86
CA ALA A 36 2.36 -14.28 27.90
C ALA A 36 2.03 -13.42 26.68
N SER A 37 0.83 -13.57 26.11
CA SER A 37 0.39 -12.72 24.99
C SER A 37 0.15 -11.27 25.42
N LEU A 38 -0.44 -11.04 26.60
CA LEU A 38 -0.65 -9.69 27.12
C LEU A 38 0.66 -8.94 27.33
N LEU A 39 1.66 -9.58 27.94
CA LEU A 39 2.98 -8.98 28.12
C LEU A 39 3.73 -8.85 26.80
N ALA A 40 3.51 -9.74 25.83
CA ALA A 40 4.07 -9.58 24.49
C ALA A 40 3.53 -8.33 23.79
N GLU A 41 2.22 -8.11 23.81
CA GLU A 41 1.59 -6.90 23.27
C GLU A 41 2.05 -5.64 23.99
N ALA A 42 2.10 -5.65 25.33
CA ALA A 42 2.61 -4.53 26.12
C ALA A 42 4.08 -4.19 25.82
N ARG A 43 4.90 -5.21 25.50
CA ARG A 43 6.30 -5.07 25.06
C ARG A 43 6.43 -4.79 23.56
N ARG A 44 5.32 -4.69 22.82
CA ARG A 44 5.26 -4.54 21.36
C ARG A 44 5.99 -5.66 20.60
N HIS A 45 6.02 -6.85 21.17
CA HIS A 45 6.39 -8.06 20.46
C HIS A 45 5.18 -8.54 19.67
N ARG A 46 5.42 -9.16 18.51
CA ARG A 46 4.33 -9.80 17.76
C ARG A 46 4.02 -11.12 18.42
N VAL A 47 2.75 -11.45 18.60
CA VAL A 47 2.34 -12.69 19.28
C VAL A 47 1.16 -13.35 18.59
N ALA A 48 1.21 -14.68 18.50
CA ALA A 48 0.14 -15.53 18.02
C ALA A 48 -0.12 -16.64 19.07
N PRO A 49 -1.31 -16.75 19.69
CA PRO A 49 -2.47 -15.87 19.51
C PRO A 49 -2.32 -14.53 20.23
N THR A 50 -3.02 -13.51 19.73
CA THR A 50 -3.22 -12.22 20.43
C THR A 50 -4.19 -12.39 21.59
N VAL A 51 -4.16 -11.46 22.55
CA VAL A 51 -5.12 -11.42 23.66
C VAL A 51 -6.55 -11.29 23.13
N GLN A 52 -6.74 -10.45 22.11
CA GLN A 52 -8.04 -10.29 21.46
C GLN A 52 -8.56 -11.60 20.88
N ALA A 53 -7.72 -12.33 20.12
CA ALA A 53 -8.11 -13.61 19.56
C ALA A 53 -8.46 -14.66 20.63
N MET A 54 -7.72 -14.67 21.75
CA MET A 54 -8.04 -15.52 22.89
C MET A 54 -9.38 -15.15 23.53
N VAL A 55 -9.77 -13.89 23.54
CA VAL A 55 -11.06 -13.44 24.08
C VAL A 55 -12.19 -13.78 23.11
N GLU A 56 -12.03 -13.45 21.83
CA GLU A 56 -13.05 -13.66 20.80
C GLU A 56 -13.39 -15.15 20.67
N LEU A 57 -12.39 -16.03 20.54
CA LEU A 57 -12.59 -17.47 20.37
C LEU A 57 -13.10 -18.21 21.62
N ARG A 58 -13.46 -17.51 22.71
CA ARG A 58 -14.12 -18.14 23.88
C ARG A 58 -15.62 -18.27 23.73
N GLN A 59 -16.25 -17.36 22.98
CA GLN A 59 -17.70 -17.30 22.88
C GLN A 59 -18.13 -16.95 21.47
N LYS A 60 -19.09 -17.72 20.95
CA LYS A 60 -19.60 -17.57 19.58
C LYS A 60 -20.10 -16.17 19.25
N SER A 61 -20.71 -15.48 20.21
CA SER A 61 -21.21 -14.12 20.05
C SER A 61 -20.11 -13.11 19.71
N LEU A 62 -18.88 -13.33 20.18
CA LEU A 62 -17.78 -12.38 20.03
C LEU A 62 -17.17 -12.41 18.62
N TYR A 63 -17.16 -13.57 17.97
CA TYR A 63 -16.68 -13.71 16.59
C TYR A 63 -17.79 -13.80 15.54
N ALA A 64 -19.05 -13.55 15.92
CA ALA A 64 -20.20 -13.68 15.03
C ALA A 64 -20.10 -12.81 13.76
N HIS A 65 -19.38 -11.69 13.84
CA HIS A 65 -19.15 -10.77 12.72
C HIS A 65 -18.25 -11.36 11.63
N ALA A 66 -17.30 -12.25 11.98
CA ALA A 66 -16.39 -12.90 11.03
C ALA A 66 -17.03 -14.13 10.34
N VAL A 67 -18.08 -14.70 10.94
CA VAL A 67 -18.70 -15.96 10.48
C VAL A 67 -19.19 -15.91 9.02
N PRO A 68 -19.90 -14.86 8.55
CA PRO A 68 -20.43 -14.85 7.18
C PRO A 68 -19.33 -14.95 6.11
N GLU A 69 -18.21 -14.25 6.32
CA GLU A 69 -17.08 -14.26 5.38
C GLU A 69 -16.36 -15.61 5.39
N LEU A 70 -16.19 -16.20 6.58
CA LEU A 70 -15.58 -17.51 6.76
C LEU A 70 -16.44 -18.63 6.15
N GLU A 71 -17.75 -18.60 6.34
CA GLU A 71 -18.68 -19.55 5.72
C GLU A 71 -18.67 -19.43 4.18
N ALA A 72 -18.60 -18.21 3.65
CA ALA A 72 -18.48 -17.99 2.21
C ALA A 72 -17.15 -18.52 1.64
N ALA A 73 -16.04 -18.35 2.35
CA ALA A 73 -14.75 -18.91 1.96
C ALA A 73 -14.80 -20.45 1.96
N MET A 74 -15.40 -21.05 2.99
CA MET A 74 -15.57 -22.50 3.09
C MET A 74 -16.47 -23.05 1.98
N GLN A 75 -17.55 -22.34 1.63
CA GLN A 75 -18.44 -22.72 0.52
C GLN A 75 -17.69 -22.77 -0.81
N ARG A 76 -16.82 -21.77 -1.09
CA ARG A 76 -16.00 -21.75 -2.31
C ARG A 76 -14.99 -22.89 -2.38
N ASP A 77 -14.48 -23.33 -1.23
CA ASP A 77 -13.56 -24.47 -1.16
C ASP A 77 -14.30 -25.79 -1.43
N ILE A 78 -15.53 -25.95 -0.93
CA ILE A 78 -16.39 -27.09 -1.25
C ILE A 78 -16.76 -27.11 -2.74
N GLU A 79 -17.14 -25.96 -3.31
CA GLU A 79 -17.42 -25.80 -4.75
C GLU A 79 -16.20 -26.13 -5.62
N ALA A 80 -14.99 -25.89 -5.11
CA ALA A 80 -13.73 -26.23 -5.77
C ALA A 80 -13.31 -27.71 -5.59
N GLY A 81 -14.12 -28.52 -4.92
CA GLY A 81 -13.91 -29.97 -4.78
C GLY A 81 -13.52 -30.45 -3.38
N ALA A 82 -13.52 -29.60 -2.35
CA ALA A 82 -13.32 -30.05 -0.98
C ALA A 82 -14.52 -30.86 -0.47
N ALA A 83 -14.27 -32.02 0.13
CA ALA A 83 -15.33 -32.85 0.71
C ALA A 83 -15.90 -32.17 1.98
N PRO A 84 -17.24 -32.10 2.16
CA PRO A 84 -17.84 -31.58 3.38
C PRO A 84 -17.36 -32.29 4.64
N VAL A 85 -17.15 -31.54 5.72
CA VAL A 85 -16.68 -32.07 7.01
C VAL A 85 -17.51 -31.55 8.17
N GLU A 86 -17.53 -32.31 9.26
CA GLU A 86 -18.15 -31.90 10.53
C GLU A 86 -17.14 -31.25 11.48
N ARG A 87 -15.85 -31.57 11.31
CA ARG A 87 -14.75 -31.06 12.13
C ARG A 87 -13.50 -30.93 11.28
N MET A 88 -12.79 -29.81 11.43
CA MET A 88 -11.48 -29.60 10.83
C MET A 88 -10.53 -28.88 11.79
N PHE A 89 -9.24 -29.12 11.59
CA PHE A 89 -8.18 -28.37 12.24
C PHE A 89 -7.53 -27.43 11.24
N VAL A 90 -7.34 -26.20 11.65
CA VAL A 90 -6.57 -25.20 10.92
C VAL A 90 -5.32 -24.90 11.74
N ALA A 91 -4.15 -25.20 11.18
CA ALA A 91 -2.87 -24.84 11.77
C ALA A 91 -2.22 -23.77 10.90
N PHE A 92 -2.08 -22.57 11.46
CA PHE A 92 -1.71 -21.37 10.70
C PHE A 92 -2.61 -21.22 9.46
N THR A 93 -2.05 -21.24 8.25
CA THR A 93 -2.78 -21.07 6.98
C THR A 93 -3.15 -22.38 6.29
N THR A 94 -2.99 -23.53 6.96
CA THR A 94 -3.24 -24.87 6.39
C THR A 94 -4.36 -25.61 7.12
N SER A 95 -5.06 -26.50 6.43
CA SER A 95 -6.18 -27.27 6.98
C SER A 95 -5.95 -28.79 7.00
N LEU A 96 -6.58 -29.46 7.96
CA LEU A 96 -6.76 -30.90 8.04
C LEU A 96 -8.26 -31.21 8.25
N PRO A 97 -8.95 -31.84 7.28
CA PRO A 97 -8.42 -32.34 6.01
C PRO A 97 -8.04 -31.22 5.02
N ARG A 98 -7.26 -31.57 4.00
CA ARG A 98 -6.80 -30.63 2.96
C ARG A 98 -7.96 -30.21 2.05
N GLY A 99 -7.79 -29.08 1.35
CA GLY A 99 -8.75 -28.54 0.38
C GLY A 99 -9.49 -27.28 0.84
N TYR A 100 -9.28 -26.84 2.09
CA TYR A 100 -9.90 -25.65 2.67
C TYR A 100 -8.92 -24.46 2.74
N ASP A 101 -8.14 -24.24 1.69
CA ASP A 101 -7.03 -23.26 1.71
C ASP A 101 -7.51 -21.81 1.84
N ARG A 102 -8.66 -21.45 1.23
CA ARG A 102 -9.21 -20.09 1.34
C ARG A 102 -9.75 -19.85 2.74
N PHE A 103 -10.51 -20.82 3.26
CA PHE A 103 -11.00 -20.78 4.63
C PHE A 103 -9.86 -20.72 5.65
N ALA A 104 -8.83 -21.57 5.51
CA ALA A 104 -7.71 -21.64 6.45
C ALA A 104 -6.92 -20.33 6.52
N LYS A 105 -6.63 -19.71 5.38
CA LYS A 105 -5.95 -18.39 5.32
C LYS A 105 -6.80 -17.30 5.97
N LEU A 106 -8.07 -17.21 5.59
CA LEU A 106 -8.96 -16.19 6.14
C LEU A 106 -9.19 -16.37 7.65
N LEU A 107 -9.33 -17.61 8.12
CA LEU A 107 -9.46 -17.90 9.55
C LEU A 107 -8.23 -17.47 10.35
N PHE A 108 -7.04 -17.70 9.80
CA PHE A 108 -5.80 -17.24 10.40
C PHE A 108 -5.67 -15.71 10.37
N ASP A 109 -6.14 -15.05 9.33
CA ASP A 109 -6.15 -13.58 9.23
C ASP A 109 -7.00 -12.92 10.31
N TRP A 110 -8.17 -13.50 10.59
CA TRP A 110 -9.09 -13.01 11.62
C TRP A 110 -8.53 -13.20 13.03
N PHE A 111 -8.05 -14.39 13.37
CA PHE A 111 -7.76 -14.74 14.77
C PHE A 111 -6.28 -14.96 15.10
N ARG A 112 -5.38 -15.06 14.11
CA ARG A 112 -3.93 -15.23 14.31
C ARG A 112 -3.55 -16.25 15.38
N ALA A 113 -4.27 -17.37 15.47
CA ALA A 113 -3.99 -18.41 16.47
C ALA A 113 -3.22 -19.58 15.83
N PRO A 114 -2.24 -20.19 16.53
CA PRO A 114 -1.43 -21.27 15.96
C PRO A 114 -2.25 -22.46 15.47
N VAL A 115 -3.30 -22.82 16.24
CA VAL A 115 -4.20 -23.92 15.90
C VAL A 115 -5.62 -23.56 16.32
N ILE A 116 -6.55 -23.63 15.38
CA ILE A 116 -7.99 -23.48 15.60
C ILE A 116 -8.68 -24.77 15.16
N GLU A 117 -9.55 -25.29 16.00
CA GLU A 117 -10.52 -26.31 15.63
C GLU A 117 -11.81 -25.61 15.24
N ALA A 118 -12.35 -26.00 14.07
CA ALA A 118 -13.65 -25.57 13.60
C ALA A 118 -14.61 -26.76 13.58
N GLU A 119 -15.74 -26.62 14.26
CA GLU A 119 -16.89 -27.52 14.13
C GLU A 119 -17.86 -26.93 13.11
N VAL A 120 -18.27 -27.76 12.14
CA VAL A 120 -19.06 -27.34 10.98
C VAL A 120 -20.32 -28.21 10.89
N THR A 121 -21.41 -27.59 10.45
CA THR A 121 -22.71 -28.23 10.24
C THR A 121 -23.23 -27.88 8.84
N GLY A 122 -24.31 -28.53 8.38
CA GLY A 122 -24.98 -28.16 7.13
C GLY A 122 -24.40 -28.78 5.84
N GLY A 123 -23.34 -29.60 5.94
CA GLY A 123 -22.81 -30.38 4.83
C GLY A 123 -22.39 -29.53 3.63
N ILE A 124 -23.19 -29.56 2.57
CA ILE A 124 -22.95 -28.82 1.31
C ILE A 124 -23.02 -27.30 1.51
N LYS A 125 -23.84 -26.83 2.46
CA LYS A 125 -23.91 -25.42 2.86
C LYS A 125 -23.31 -25.28 4.26
N PRO A 126 -22.00 -25.05 4.38
CA PRO A 126 -21.31 -25.13 5.64
C PRO A 126 -21.73 -23.99 6.56
N LYS A 127 -22.02 -24.34 7.82
CA LYS A 127 -22.31 -23.42 8.91
C LYS A 127 -21.36 -23.64 10.06
N ILE A 128 -20.72 -22.58 10.53
CA ILE A 128 -19.74 -22.66 11.61
C ILE A 128 -20.48 -22.83 12.94
N ALA A 129 -20.37 -24.01 13.53
CA ALA A 129 -20.94 -24.33 14.83
C ALA A 129 -20.11 -23.69 15.95
N SER A 130 -18.80 -23.94 15.95
CA SER A 130 -17.86 -23.36 16.91
C SER A 130 -16.45 -23.20 16.33
N LEU A 131 -15.70 -22.22 16.86
CA LEU A 131 -14.27 -22.03 16.60
C LEU A 131 -13.55 -21.98 17.94
N ARG A 132 -12.51 -22.80 18.12
CA ARG A 132 -11.78 -22.89 19.40
C ARG A 132 -10.28 -22.97 19.19
N ILE A 133 -9.51 -22.20 19.95
CA ILE A 133 -8.05 -22.37 19.99
C ILE A 133 -7.73 -23.70 20.65
N VAL A 134 -6.88 -24.51 20.00
CA VAL A 134 -6.41 -25.79 20.53
C VAL A 134 -4.98 -25.65 21.04
N PRO A 135 -4.74 -25.84 22.35
CA PRO A 135 -3.38 -25.93 22.87
C PRO A 135 -2.59 -27.07 22.21
N PRO A 136 -1.38 -26.82 21.66
CA PRO A 136 -0.61 -27.81 20.92
C PRO A 136 -0.35 -29.13 21.67
N HIS A 137 -0.24 -29.07 23.00
CA HIS A 137 -0.05 -30.27 23.83
C HIS A 137 -1.25 -31.25 23.83
N LYS A 138 -2.44 -30.79 23.41
CA LYS A 138 -3.64 -31.65 23.28
C LYS A 138 -3.66 -32.42 21.97
N LEU A 139 -2.90 -31.99 20.96
CA LEU A 139 -2.85 -32.63 19.65
C LEU A 139 -2.13 -33.99 19.76
N LYS A 140 -2.74 -35.04 19.19
CA LYS A 140 -2.20 -36.40 19.22
C LYS A 140 -2.18 -36.99 17.80
N GLY A 141 -1.35 -38.01 17.60
CA GLY A 141 -1.32 -38.78 16.35
C GLY A 141 -1.11 -37.91 15.11
N GLU A 142 -2.07 -37.97 14.18
CA GLU A 142 -2.06 -37.25 12.92
C GLU A 142 -2.12 -35.73 13.11
N GLU A 143 -2.99 -35.23 14.00
CA GLU A 143 -3.14 -33.79 14.28
C GLU A 143 -1.81 -33.17 14.73
N ARG A 144 -1.05 -33.89 15.56
CA ARG A 144 0.27 -33.44 16.01
C ARG A 144 1.29 -33.40 14.88
N ARG A 145 1.30 -34.42 14.01
CA ARG A 145 2.20 -34.43 12.83
C ARG A 145 1.85 -33.30 11.86
N PHE A 146 0.57 -33.09 11.62
CA PHE A 146 0.05 -31.99 10.81
C PHE A 146 0.46 -30.63 11.38
N PHE A 147 0.22 -30.38 12.66
CA PHE A 147 0.63 -29.13 13.30
C PHE A 147 2.14 -28.90 13.25
N LEU A 148 2.96 -29.93 13.49
CA LEU A 148 4.41 -29.78 13.41
C LEU A 148 4.87 -29.45 11.99
N ALA A 149 4.26 -30.04 10.96
CA ALA A 149 4.54 -29.71 9.56
C ALA A 149 4.10 -28.28 9.22
N ALA A 150 2.94 -27.85 9.69
CA ALA A 150 2.45 -26.48 9.49
C ALA A 150 3.29 -25.46 10.25
N LEU A 151 3.74 -25.79 11.46
CA LEU A 151 4.65 -24.96 12.26
C LEU A 151 6.01 -24.86 11.57
N ASP A 152 6.55 -25.97 11.07
CA ASP A 152 7.78 -25.96 10.29
C ASP A 152 7.60 -25.07 9.07
N GLN A 153 6.55 -25.23 8.27
CA GLN A 153 6.25 -24.38 7.12
C GLN A 153 6.10 -22.89 7.48
N HIS A 154 5.44 -22.59 8.61
CA HIS A 154 5.18 -21.21 9.05
C HIS A 154 6.42 -20.55 9.66
N THR A 155 7.31 -21.32 10.28
CA THR A 155 8.56 -20.80 10.88
C THR A 155 9.76 -20.91 9.94
N SER A 156 9.68 -21.79 8.95
CA SER A 156 10.55 -21.82 7.79
C SER A 156 10.18 -20.65 6.91
N ARG A 157 10.72 -19.47 7.24
CA ARG A 157 11.05 -18.51 6.18
C ARG A 157 11.73 -19.29 5.05
N ARG A 158 11.49 -18.90 3.79
CA ARG A 158 12.31 -19.33 2.64
C ARG A 158 13.78 -19.10 2.99
N TRP A 159 14.43 -20.12 3.55
CA TRP A 159 15.78 -20.02 4.04
C TRP A 159 16.69 -20.36 2.87
N THR A 160 16.98 -19.35 2.06
CA THR A 160 18.27 -19.32 1.37
C THR A 160 19.32 -19.28 2.47
N ALA A 161 20.16 -20.31 2.56
CA ALA A 161 21.09 -20.58 3.66
C ALA A 161 21.72 -19.30 4.28
N PRO A 162 21.84 -19.22 5.62
CA PRO A 162 22.38 -18.04 6.26
C PRO A 162 23.88 -18.02 6.03
N LYS A 163 24.35 -17.14 5.12
CA LYS A 163 25.69 -16.59 5.28
C LYS A 163 25.63 -15.73 6.54
N THR A 164 26.56 -15.95 7.45
CA THR A 164 26.79 -15.18 8.69
C THR A 164 26.70 -13.69 8.39
N LYS A 165 25.51 -13.11 8.56
CA LYS A 165 25.24 -11.68 8.44
C LYS A 165 24.66 -11.23 9.76
N THR A 166 25.11 -10.07 10.20
CA THR A 166 24.56 -9.34 11.35
C THR A 166 23.03 -9.41 11.28
N ALA A 167 22.37 -9.86 12.36
CA ALA A 167 20.92 -9.96 12.38
C ALA A 167 20.32 -8.61 11.96
N ALA A 168 19.48 -8.62 10.92
CA ALA A 168 18.85 -7.40 10.44
C ALA A 168 18.08 -6.74 11.59
N LYS A 169 18.26 -5.43 11.74
CA LYS A 169 17.60 -4.59 12.74
C LYS A 169 16.12 -4.44 12.44
N TRP A 170 15.76 -4.37 11.15
CA TRP A 170 14.41 -4.14 10.65
C TRP A 170 14.11 -5.01 9.44
N SER A 171 12.83 -5.30 9.20
CA SER A 171 12.33 -5.91 7.96
C SER A 171 11.39 -4.96 7.19
N LEU A 172 11.64 -4.79 5.89
CA LEU A 172 10.87 -3.97 4.97
C LEU A 172 10.20 -4.86 3.92
N ALA A 173 8.87 -4.90 3.92
CA ALA A 173 8.10 -5.50 2.83
C ALA A 173 8.12 -4.57 1.62
N VAL A 174 8.36 -5.12 0.43
CA VAL A 174 8.21 -4.39 -0.84
C VAL A 174 7.07 -4.99 -1.64
N LEU A 175 5.93 -4.32 -1.72
CA LEU A 175 4.76 -4.82 -2.45
C LEU A 175 4.96 -4.65 -3.95
N ILE A 176 4.89 -5.76 -4.69
CA ILE A 176 5.10 -5.83 -6.14
C ILE A 176 3.95 -6.64 -6.75
N ASP A 177 3.43 -6.22 -7.90
CA ASP A 177 2.60 -7.08 -8.74
C ASP A 177 3.45 -7.78 -9.80
N PRO A 178 3.64 -9.11 -9.72
CA PRO A 178 4.40 -9.84 -10.73
C PRO A 178 3.79 -9.82 -12.13
N LYS A 179 2.52 -9.40 -12.26
CA LYS A 179 1.79 -9.35 -13.53
C LYS A 179 1.82 -7.96 -14.19
N GLU A 180 2.36 -6.97 -13.50
CA GLU A 180 2.41 -5.61 -14.00
C GLU A 180 3.52 -5.48 -15.05
N GLU A 181 3.15 -5.00 -16.23
CA GLU A 181 4.09 -4.84 -17.35
C GLU A 181 5.02 -3.64 -17.15
N GLU A 182 4.51 -2.56 -16.57
CA GLU A 182 5.22 -1.31 -16.34
C GLU A 182 5.23 -0.95 -14.84
N PRO A 183 5.95 -1.73 -14.01
CA PRO A 183 6.00 -1.47 -12.58
C PRO A 183 6.72 -0.13 -12.30
N PRO A 184 6.36 0.57 -11.22
CA PRO A 184 7.00 1.81 -10.81
C PRO A 184 8.52 1.68 -10.56
N SER A 185 9.01 0.47 -10.31
CA SER A 185 10.45 0.18 -10.25
C SER A 185 10.75 -1.13 -10.94
N SER A 186 11.83 -1.16 -11.73
CA SER A 186 12.28 -2.40 -12.35
C SER A 186 12.74 -3.44 -11.32
N PRO A 187 12.69 -4.74 -11.65
CA PRO A 187 13.24 -5.79 -10.80
C PRO A 187 14.72 -5.61 -10.45
N ALA A 188 15.51 -4.96 -11.32
CA ALA A 188 16.91 -4.64 -11.07
C ALA A 188 17.04 -3.58 -9.97
N SER A 189 16.22 -2.54 -10.01
CA SER A 189 16.13 -1.50 -8.99
C SER A 189 15.71 -2.05 -7.63
N ILE A 190 14.73 -2.96 -7.58
CA ILE A 190 14.35 -3.64 -6.32
C ILE A 190 15.50 -4.50 -5.75
N LYS A 191 16.21 -5.24 -6.61
CA LYS A 191 17.41 -5.99 -6.18
C LYS A 191 18.50 -5.05 -5.64
N ARG A 192 18.66 -3.88 -6.26
CA ARG A 192 19.62 -2.87 -5.78
C ARG A 192 19.21 -2.31 -4.43
N LEU A 193 17.93 -1.94 -4.26
CA LEU A 193 17.37 -1.53 -2.97
C LEU A 193 17.68 -2.56 -1.87
N ALA A 194 17.41 -3.85 -2.13
CA ALA A 194 17.70 -4.91 -1.18
C ALA A 194 19.20 -5.01 -0.81
N ALA A 195 20.10 -4.87 -1.79
CA ALA A 195 21.55 -4.87 -1.55
C ALA A 195 22.05 -3.63 -0.78
N VAL A 196 21.42 -2.47 -0.95
CA VAL A 196 21.70 -1.27 -0.13
C VAL A 196 21.16 -1.47 1.29
N ALA A 197 19.92 -1.92 1.43
CA ALA A 197 19.26 -2.17 2.70
C ALA A 197 20.01 -3.18 3.57
N GLU A 198 20.49 -4.25 2.98
CA GLU A 198 21.26 -5.27 3.70
C GLU A 198 22.53 -4.69 4.33
N ARG A 199 23.24 -3.79 3.63
CA ARG A 199 24.42 -3.09 4.17
C ARG A 199 24.05 -2.09 5.27
N MET A 200 22.79 -1.66 5.34
CA MET A 200 22.23 -0.83 6.40
C MET A 200 21.62 -1.65 7.54
N GLY A 201 21.64 -2.99 7.46
CA GLY A 201 21.03 -3.86 8.46
C GLY A 201 19.50 -3.92 8.37
N VAL A 202 18.93 -3.64 7.20
CA VAL A 202 17.50 -3.80 6.92
C VAL A 202 17.30 -4.96 5.94
N GLU A 203 16.48 -5.93 6.33
CA GLU A 203 16.08 -7.04 5.46
C GLU A 203 14.95 -6.55 4.55
N VAL A 204 15.10 -6.73 3.24
CA VAL A 204 14.09 -6.36 2.24
C VAL A 204 13.55 -7.64 1.62
N GLU A 205 12.23 -7.84 1.70
CA GLU A 205 11.56 -8.98 1.08
C GLU A 205 10.40 -8.51 0.21
N PRO A 206 10.24 -9.07 -1.01
CA PRO A 206 9.05 -8.80 -1.80
C PRO A 206 7.82 -9.46 -1.16
N ILE A 207 6.68 -8.76 -1.21
CA ILE A 207 5.37 -9.29 -0.85
C ILE A 207 4.42 -9.14 -2.05
N TYR A 208 3.53 -10.10 -2.24
CA TYR A 208 2.66 -10.17 -3.43
C TYR A 208 1.17 -9.95 -3.08
N PRO A 209 0.29 -9.68 -4.07
CA PRO A 209 -1.11 -9.32 -3.83
C PRO A 209 -1.92 -10.32 -2.98
N ASN A 210 -1.52 -11.59 -2.96
CA ASN A 210 -2.17 -12.68 -2.22
C ASN A 210 -1.57 -12.93 -0.82
N GLU A 211 -0.64 -12.10 -0.36
CA GLU A 211 0.13 -12.30 0.88
C GLU A 211 -0.15 -11.24 1.95
N ILE A 212 -1.28 -10.52 1.86
CA ILE A 212 -1.65 -9.47 2.81
C ILE A 212 -1.63 -9.94 4.28
N ALA A 213 -1.93 -11.22 4.50
CA ALA A 213 -1.83 -11.93 5.77
C ALA A 213 -0.44 -11.78 6.42
N SER A 214 0.60 -11.97 5.61
CA SER A 214 2.01 -11.97 6.02
C SER A 214 2.57 -10.57 6.19
N LEU A 215 1.83 -9.51 5.81
CA LEU A 215 2.30 -8.13 5.93
C LEU A 215 2.71 -7.77 7.36
N ALA A 216 1.99 -8.31 8.34
CA ALA A 216 2.29 -8.08 9.75
C ALA A 216 3.60 -8.73 10.22
N GLU A 217 4.25 -9.57 9.40
CA GLU A 217 5.59 -10.10 9.69
C GLU A 217 6.71 -9.07 9.39
N PHE A 218 6.37 -7.94 8.78
CA PHE A 218 7.30 -6.88 8.41
C PHE A 218 7.15 -5.64 9.29
N ASP A 219 8.23 -4.87 9.46
CA ASP A 219 8.22 -3.65 10.27
C ASP A 219 7.68 -2.43 9.51
N ALA A 220 7.88 -2.40 8.19
CA ALA A 220 7.44 -1.35 7.29
C ALA A 220 7.00 -1.91 5.93
N LEU A 221 6.28 -1.10 5.16
CA LEU A 221 5.79 -1.43 3.82
C LEU A 221 6.24 -0.36 2.81
N PHE A 222 6.83 -0.80 1.70
CA PHE A 222 7.10 0.02 0.54
C PHE A 222 6.35 -0.53 -0.69
N ILE A 223 5.37 0.19 -1.18
CA ILE A 223 4.52 -0.17 -2.31
C ILE A 223 5.24 0.24 -3.59
N ARG A 224 5.54 -0.72 -4.47
CA ARG A 224 6.09 -0.51 -5.81
C ARG A 224 5.22 -1.25 -6.83
N ALA A 225 3.93 -0.98 -6.77
CA ALA A 225 2.90 -1.48 -7.67
C ALA A 225 1.90 -0.34 -7.94
N THR A 226 1.32 -0.28 -9.14
CA THR A 226 0.38 0.80 -9.53
C THR A 226 -0.72 1.00 -8.50
N THR A 227 -0.81 2.21 -7.98
CA THR A 227 -1.80 2.60 -6.96
C THR A 227 -3.14 2.96 -7.59
N ALA A 228 -4.22 2.47 -6.97
CA ALA A 228 -5.60 2.83 -7.28
C ALA A 228 -6.47 2.58 -6.05
N ILE A 229 -7.49 3.42 -5.84
CA ILE A 229 -8.33 3.43 -4.63
C ILE A 229 -9.12 2.11 -4.48
N ASP A 230 -9.54 1.52 -5.60
CA ASP A 230 -10.33 0.28 -5.67
C ASP A 230 -9.47 -0.99 -5.82
N ASN A 231 -8.15 -0.89 -5.66
CA ASN A 231 -7.22 -1.99 -5.94
C ASN A 231 -6.49 -2.53 -4.68
N PHE A 232 -5.72 -3.62 -4.83
CA PHE A 232 -5.00 -4.27 -3.74
C PHE A 232 -3.94 -3.39 -3.03
N PRO A 233 -3.19 -2.48 -3.69
CA PRO A 233 -2.20 -1.66 -2.97
C PRO A 233 -2.83 -0.80 -1.88
N TYR A 234 -4.03 -0.26 -2.13
CA TYR A 234 -4.77 0.51 -1.13
C TYR A 234 -5.11 -0.34 0.11
N ARG A 235 -5.50 -1.60 -0.09
CA ARG A 235 -5.77 -2.54 1.01
C ARG A 235 -4.52 -2.86 1.83
N PHE A 236 -3.36 -3.00 1.17
CA PHE A 236 -2.07 -3.20 1.84
C PHE A 236 -1.65 -1.95 2.63
N ALA A 237 -1.76 -0.75 2.04
CA ALA A 237 -1.49 0.51 2.72
C ALA A 237 -2.36 0.64 3.97
N ARG A 238 -3.68 0.40 3.83
CA ARG A 238 -4.62 0.45 4.94
C ARG A 238 -4.28 -0.55 6.05
N ARG A 239 -3.86 -1.76 5.68
CA ARG A 239 -3.45 -2.79 6.64
C ARG A 239 -2.16 -2.39 7.36
N ALA A 240 -1.17 -1.85 6.66
CA ALA A 240 0.06 -1.35 7.27
C ALA A 240 -0.22 -0.24 8.30
N GLU A 241 -1.08 0.73 7.95
CA GLU A 241 -1.51 1.80 8.86
C GLU A 241 -2.17 1.23 10.14
N GLN A 242 -3.06 0.25 10.01
CA GLN A 242 -3.72 -0.41 11.14
C GLN A 242 -2.73 -1.11 12.08
N GLU A 243 -1.65 -1.66 11.54
CA GLU A 243 -0.56 -2.30 12.31
C GLU A 243 0.47 -1.27 12.84
N GLY A 244 0.24 0.02 12.58
CA GLY A 244 1.14 1.13 12.92
C GLY A 244 2.49 1.04 12.22
N MET A 245 2.54 0.38 11.06
CA MET A 245 3.72 0.24 10.22
C MET A 245 3.91 1.53 9.40
N PRO A 246 5.13 2.09 9.35
CA PRO A 246 5.44 3.10 8.35
C PRO A 246 5.20 2.53 6.95
N VAL A 247 4.47 3.26 6.12
CA VAL A 247 4.13 2.85 4.76
C VAL A 247 4.40 3.98 3.78
N ILE A 248 4.95 3.62 2.63
CA ILE A 248 4.94 4.43 1.41
C ILE A 248 4.31 3.54 0.35
N ASP A 249 3.22 3.89 -0.33
CA ASP A 249 2.40 5.08 -0.14
C ASP A 249 1.29 4.82 0.88
N ASP A 250 0.99 5.84 1.71
CA ASP A 250 -0.12 5.79 2.66
C ASP A 250 -1.47 6.07 1.97
N THR A 251 -2.57 5.68 2.62
CA THR A 251 -3.91 5.75 1.99
C THR A 251 -4.35 7.18 1.70
N GLU A 252 -3.92 8.14 2.51
CA GLU A 252 -4.25 9.55 2.34
C GLU A 252 -3.52 10.14 1.12
N SER A 253 -2.23 9.84 0.97
CA SER A 253 -1.45 10.18 -0.23
C SER A 253 -2.08 9.61 -1.50
N MET A 254 -2.45 8.32 -1.50
CA MET A 254 -3.10 7.68 -2.65
C MET A 254 -4.40 8.40 -3.06
N ILE A 255 -5.27 8.72 -2.11
CA ILE A 255 -6.55 9.42 -2.37
C ILE A 255 -6.30 10.82 -2.93
N ARG A 256 -5.36 11.57 -2.32
CA ARG A 256 -5.08 12.97 -2.69
C ARG A 256 -4.40 13.10 -4.04
N CYS A 257 -3.48 12.20 -4.37
CA CYS A 257 -2.75 12.21 -5.64
C CYS A 257 -3.58 11.71 -6.83
N THR A 258 -4.44 10.71 -6.61
CA THR A 258 -5.24 10.11 -7.71
C THR A 258 -6.28 11.09 -8.29
N ASN A 259 -6.75 12.05 -7.47
CA ASN A 259 -7.87 12.91 -7.85
C ASN A 259 -7.39 14.30 -8.34
N LYS A 260 -7.54 14.54 -9.65
CA LYS A 260 -7.08 15.79 -10.30
C LYS A 260 -7.91 17.02 -9.90
N VAL A 261 -9.17 16.84 -9.50
CA VAL A 261 -10.00 17.93 -8.94
C VAL A 261 -9.46 18.37 -7.59
N TYR A 262 -9.16 17.41 -6.71
CA TYR A 262 -8.54 17.66 -5.41
C TYR A 262 -7.21 18.40 -5.58
N LEU A 263 -6.35 17.93 -6.48
CA LEU A 263 -5.07 18.56 -6.75
C LEU A 263 -5.23 20.01 -7.23
N LYS A 264 -6.15 20.28 -8.18
CA LYS A 264 -6.44 21.63 -8.66
C LYS A 264 -6.83 22.55 -7.52
N GLU A 265 -7.80 22.15 -6.70
CA GLU A 265 -8.29 22.97 -5.58
C GLU A 265 -7.18 23.20 -4.53
N LEU A 266 -6.35 22.18 -4.28
CA LEU A 266 -5.23 22.26 -3.35
C LEU A 266 -4.18 23.28 -3.81
N LEU A 267 -3.78 23.23 -5.08
CA LEU A 267 -2.78 24.14 -5.65
C LEU A 267 -3.27 25.59 -5.70
N ASP A 268 -4.53 25.81 -6.09
CA ASP A 268 -5.15 27.14 -6.12
C ASP A 268 -5.18 27.80 -4.73
N ASN A 269 -5.64 27.05 -3.72
CA ASN A 269 -5.70 27.52 -2.33
C ASN A 269 -4.31 27.86 -1.78
N ALA A 270 -3.29 27.08 -2.15
CA ALA A 270 -1.91 27.32 -1.74
C ALA A 270 -1.18 28.34 -2.63
N ARG A 271 -1.84 28.90 -3.66
CA ARG A 271 -1.27 29.80 -4.66
C ARG A 271 0.01 29.24 -5.28
N ILE A 272 -0.02 27.94 -5.60
CA ILE A 272 1.03 27.28 -6.37
C ILE A 272 0.64 27.35 -7.85
N PRO A 273 1.50 27.87 -8.75
CA PRO A 273 1.16 27.96 -10.15
C PRO A 273 0.87 26.59 -10.76
N ALA A 274 -0.27 26.49 -11.41
CA ALA A 274 -0.72 25.37 -12.23
C ALA A 274 -1.37 25.92 -13.52
N PRO A 275 -1.51 25.12 -14.59
CA PRO A 275 -2.22 25.56 -15.78
C PRO A 275 -3.66 25.95 -15.45
N ARG A 276 -4.18 26.99 -16.11
CA ARG A 276 -5.59 27.40 -15.95
C ARG A 276 -6.50 26.21 -16.24
N THR A 277 -7.31 25.85 -15.25
CA THR A 277 -8.13 24.64 -15.26
C THR A 277 -9.53 24.94 -14.73
N GLU A 278 -10.56 24.56 -15.49
CA GLU A 278 -11.96 24.66 -15.12
C GLU A 278 -12.53 23.25 -14.88
N ILE A 279 -13.33 23.10 -13.82
CA ILE A 279 -14.07 21.87 -13.53
C ILE A 279 -15.46 22.03 -14.13
N LEU A 280 -15.86 21.06 -14.95
CA LEU A 280 -17.10 21.13 -15.72
C LEU A 280 -18.03 19.98 -15.36
N ASP A 281 -19.32 20.28 -15.33
CA ASP A 281 -20.41 19.31 -15.35
C ASP A 281 -21.05 19.26 -16.76
N GLU A 282 -22.01 18.36 -16.97
CA GLU A 282 -22.72 18.21 -18.26
C GLU A 282 -23.46 19.48 -18.72
N LYS A 283 -23.71 20.45 -17.83
CA LYS A 283 -24.46 21.68 -18.13
C LYS A 283 -23.56 22.84 -18.55
N ALA A 284 -22.24 22.69 -18.45
CA ALA A 284 -21.29 23.75 -18.77
C ALA A 284 -21.35 24.17 -20.25
N SER A 285 -21.18 25.47 -20.51
CA SER A 285 -21.07 26.02 -21.86
C SER A 285 -19.65 25.82 -22.41
N PHE A 286 -19.42 24.73 -23.15
CA PHE A 286 -18.08 24.38 -23.66
C PHE A 286 -17.49 25.45 -24.60
N ALA A 287 -18.33 26.20 -25.32
CA ALA A 287 -17.88 27.29 -26.18
C ALA A 287 -17.23 28.42 -25.37
N GLU A 288 -17.86 28.83 -24.26
CA GLU A 288 -17.30 29.85 -23.37
C GLU A 288 -16.03 29.36 -22.66
N VAL A 289 -15.97 28.08 -22.31
CA VAL A 289 -14.76 27.48 -21.72
C VAL A 289 -13.59 27.57 -22.71
N MET A 290 -13.81 27.23 -23.98
CA MET A 290 -12.77 27.35 -25.02
C MET A 290 -12.35 28.80 -25.26
N GLU A 291 -13.26 29.77 -25.14
CA GLU A 291 -12.92 31.19 -25.25
C GLU A 291 -12.01 31.64 -24.10
N ARG A 292 -12.27 31.19 -22.86
CA ARG A 292 -11.46 31.56 -21.67
C ARG A 292 -10.10 30.86 -21.63
N LEU A 293 -10.06 29.56 -21.92
CA LEU A 293 -8.84 28.75 -21.85
C LEU A 293 -7.97 28.85 -23.11
N GLY A 294 -8.56 29.23 -24.24
CA GLY A 294 -7.93 29.22 -25.55
C GLY A 294 -8.03 27.85 -26.24
N SER A 295 -7.54 27.75 -27.47
CA SER A 295 -7.47 26.49 -28.22
C SER A 295 -6.03 26.17 -28.61
N PRO A 296 -5.57 24.90 -28.48
CA PRO A 296 -6.34 23.73 -28.03
C PRO A 296 -6.53 23.65 -26.51
N VAL A 297 -7.52 22.85 -26.07
CA VAL A 297 -7.83 22.54 -24.65
C VAL A 297 -7.47 21.09 -24.37
N VAL A 298 -7.03 20.79 -23.14
CA VAL A 298 -6.80 19.43 -22.66
C VAL A 298 -7.95 19.02 -21.73
N LEU A 299 -8.70 17.99 -22.11
CA LEU A 299 -9.76 17.38 -21.31
C LEU A 299 -9.23 16.19 -20.52
N LYS A 300 -9.57 16.10 -19.24
CA LYS A 300 -9.13 15.06 -18.31
C LYS A 300 -10.28 14.52 -17.47
N ALA A 301 -10.31 13.22 -17.21
CA ALA A 301 -11.14 12.66 -16.14
C ALA A 301 -10.56 12.99 -14.75
N PRO A 302 -11.39 13.12 -13.69
CA PRO A 302 -10.92 13.38 -12.33
C PRO A 302 -10.06 12.27 -11.74
N ASP A 303 -10.52 11.03 -11.90
CA ASP A 303 -9.83 9.82 -11.43
C ASP A 303 -9.21 9.12 -12.65
N GLY A 304 -7.90 8.89 -12.61
CA GLY A 304 -7.21 8.17 -13.67
C GLY A 304 -5.70 8.24 -13.58
N SER A 305 -5.07 7.08 -13.73
CA SER A 305 -3.62 6.90 -13.87
C SER A 305 -3.24 6.66 -15.35
N PHE A 306 -1.97 6.90 -15.71
CA PHE A 306 -1.38 6.55 -17.01
C PHE A 306 -2.02 7.17 -18.27
N SER A 307 -2.42 8.45 -18.23
CA SER A 307 -2.81 9.25 -19.41
C SER A 307 -3.97 8.72 -20.28
N ARG A 308 -4.66 7.64 -19.90
CA ARG A 308 -5.72 7.01 -20.71
C ARG A 308 -6.96 7.89 -20.91
N SER A 309 -7.16 8.87 -20.01
CA SER A 309 -8.31 9.78 -20.03
C SER A 309 -7.90 11.23 -20.28
N VAL A 310 -6.78 11.46 -20.99
CA VAL A 310 -6.28 12.81 -21.33
C VAL A 310 -6.39 13.04 -22.83
N HIS A 311 -7.22 14.01 -23.24
CA HIS A 311 -7.52 14.27 -24.65
C HIS A 311 -7.24 15.73 -25.00
N LYS A 312 -6.50 15.97 -26.09
CA LYS A 312 -6.33 17.31 -26.65
C LYS A 312 -7.39 17.57 -27.71
N VAL A 313 -8.20 18.60 -27.51
CA VAL A 313 -9.28 19.01 -28.42
C VAL A 313 -9.01 20.40 -28.96
N SER A 314 -9.23 20.61 -30.26
CA SER A 314 -8.93 21.88 -30.94
C SER A 314 -10.19 22.60 -31.44
N THR A 315 -11.30 21.88 -31.60
CA THR A 315 -12.60 22.45 -32.01
C THR A 315 -13.70 22.16 -30.99
N LEU A 316 -14.81 22.91 -31.07
CA LEU A 316 -15.96 22.74 -30.19
C LEU A 316 -16.63 21.37 -30.38
N GLU A 317 -16.68 20.88 -31.61
CA GLU A 317 -17.25 19.57 -31.95
C GLU A 317 -16.41 18.44 -31.32
N GLU A 318 -15.08 18.54 -31.39
CA GLU A 318 -14.17 17.60 -30.73
C GLU A 318 -14.32 17.63 -29.21
N PHE A 319 -14.47 18.84 -28.64
CA PHE A 319 -14.71 19.03 -27.21
C PHE A 319 -16.01 18.32 -26.80
N GLN A 320 -17.12 18.60 -27.48
CA GLN A 320 -18.43 18.00 -27.20
C GLN A 320 -18.40 16.47 -27.30
N ALA A 321 -17.81 15.93 -28.37
CA ALA A 321 -17.74 14.49 -28.58
C ALA A 321 -16.90 13.79 -27.51
N THR A 322 -15.80 14.41 -27.10
CA THR A 322 -14.89 13.87 -26.08
C THR A 322 -15.49 13.98 -24.68
N ALA A 323 -16.06 15.14 -24.34
CA ALA A 323 -16.74 15.36 -23.06
C ALA A 323 -17.88 14.36 -22.88
N LYS A 324 -18.70 14.12 -23.91
CA LYS A 324 -19.78 13.13 -23.87
C LYS A 324 -19.27 11.74 -23.46
N LYS A 325 -18.16 11.28 -24.04
CA LYS A 325 -17.56 9.98 -23.70
C LYS A 325 -17.05 9.95 -22.26
N LEU A 326 -16.40 11.02 -21.80
CA LEU A 326 -15.91 11.10 -20.43
C LEU A 326 -17.07 11.08 -19.41
N TYR A 327 -18.18 11.75 -19.72
CA TYR A 327 -19.36 11.77 -18.84
C TYR A 327 -20.07 10.41 -18.72
N GLU A 328 -19.79 9.44 -19.60
CA GLU A 328 -20.28 8.07 -19.44
C GLU A 328 -19.65 7.37 -18.22
N GLU A 329 -18.48 7.83 -17.76
CA GLU A 329 -17.70 7.23 -16.67
C GLU A 329 -17.63 8.10 -15.41
N THR A 330 -17.75 9.43 -15.53
CA THR A 330 -17.59 10.39 -14.42
C THR A 330 -18.62 11.52 -14.48
N ALA A 331 -19.03 12.04 -13.32
CA ALA A 331 -19.96 13.18 -13.25
C ALA A 331 -19.30 14.54 -13.59
N LEU A 332 -17.97 14.62 -13.49
CA LEU A 332 -17.20 15.84 -13.70
C LEU A 332 -16.04 15.57 -14.65
N ILE A 333 -15.61 16.59 -15.38
CA ILE A 333 -14.36 16.59 -16.15
C ILE A 333 -13.55 17.84 -15.85
N LEU A 334 -12.24 17.80 -16.11
CA LEU A 334 -11.39 18.98 -16.07
C LEU A 334 -11.07 19.42 -17.50
N ALA A 335 -11.23 20.71 -17.77
CA ALA A 335 -10.75 21.38 -18.97
C ALA A 335 -9.57 22.28 -18.60
N GLN A 336 -8.42 22.07 -19.23
CA GLN A 336 -7.17 22.73 -18.90
C GLN A 336 -6.56 23.40 -20.13
N GLU A 337 -5.96 24.58 -19.96
CA GLU A 337 -5.23 25.24 -21.06
C GLU A 337 -4.08 24.35 -21.56
N TYR A 338 -3.88 24.31 -22.88
CA TYR A 338 -2.76 23.58 -23.45
C TYR A 338 -1.45 24.36 -23.26
N MET A 339 -0.46 23.71 -22.64
CA MET A 339 0.85 24.30 -22.35
C MET A 339 1.96 23.47 -23.01
N PRO A 340 2.41 23.84 -24.22
CA PRO A 340 3.49 23.12 -24.88
C PRO A 340 4.85 23.43 -24.23
N THR A 341 5.67 22.40 -24.08
CA THR A 341 7.03 22.45 -23.53
C THR A 341 7.93 21.51 -24.31
N GLN A 342 9.24 21.76 -24.32
CA GLN A 342 10.21 20.88 -24.99
C GLN A 342 10.46 19.59 -24.19
N PHE A 343 10.31 19.67 -22.88
CA PHE A 343 10.44 18.58 -21.93
C PHE A 343 9.57 18.90 -20.71
N ASP A 344 9.28 17.88 -19.92
CA ASP A 344 8.61 18.02 -18.63
C ASP A 344 9.60 17.68 -17.52
N TRP A 345 9.58 18.48 -16.46
CA TRP A 345 10.35 18.19 -15.25
C TRP A 345 9.59 17.16 -14.43
N ARG A 346 10.33 16.21 -13.84
CA ARG A 346 9.86 15.44 -12.70
C ARG A 346 10.81 15.64 -11.55
N VAL A 347 10.29 16.04 -10.40
CA VAL A 347 11.06 16.14 -9.17
C VAL A 347 10.52 15.13 -8.19
N GLY A 348 11.36 14.17 -7.80
CA GLY A 348 11.08 13.29 -6.69
C GLY A 348 11.25 14.03 -5.38
N VAL A 349 10.30 13.91 -4.46
CA VAL A 349 10.35 14.49 -3.11
C VAL A 349 10.04 13.39 -2.10
N LEU A 350 10.86 13.26 -1.07
CA LEU A 350 10.72 12.27 0.00
C LEU A 350 10.74 12.99 1.34
N GLY A 351 9.69 12.84 2.16
CA GLY A 351 9.65 13.48 3.48
C GLY A 351 9.67 15.02 3.42
N GLY A 352 9.23 15.61 2.31
CA GLY A 352 9.30 17.05 2.09
C GLY A 352 10.69 17.58 1.75
N GLU A 353 11.64 16.71 1.40
CA GLU A 353 12.97 17.05 0.88
C GLU A 353 13.14 16.56 -0.56
N PRO A 354 13.80 17.31 -1.45
CA PRO A 354 14.00 16.89 -2.83
C PRO A 354 14.94 15.67 -2.90
N LEU A 355 14.53 14.67 -3.67
CA LEU A 355 15.21 13.39 -3.85
C LEU A 355 15.96 13.35 -5.18
N PHE A 356 15.29 13.59 -6.30
CA PHE A 356 15.91 13.60 -7.62
C PHE A 356 15.24 14.65 -8.52
N ALA A 357 15.90 15.02 -9.61
CA ALA A 357 15.35 15.90 -10.64
C ALA A 357 15.68 15.35 -12.03
N CYS A 358 14.64 15.14 -12.84
CA CYS A 358 14.73 14.57 -14.17
C CYS A 358 14.01 15.47 -15.18
N GLN A 359 14.53 15.51 -16.40
CA GLN A 359 13.82 16.03 -17.57
C GLN A 359 13.39 14.85 -18.43
N TYR A 360 12.08 14.69 -18.61
CA TYR A 360 11.51 13.73 -19.54
C TYR A 360 11.25 14.45 -20.86
N LYS A 361 11.98 14.07 -21.90
CA LYS A 361 11.76 14.62 -23.24
C LYS A 361 10.48 14.04 -23.83
N MET A 362 9.87 14.78 -24.74
CA MET A 362 8.69 14.29 -25.45
C MET A 362 9.07 13.16 -26.43
N ALA A 363 8.21 12.16 -26.58
CA ALA A 363 8.42 11.12 -27.60
C ALA A 363 8.44 11.76 -29.00
N ARG A 364 9.25 11.24 -29.92
CA ARG A 364 9.51 11.90 -31.22
C ARG A 364 8.22 12.12 -32.01
N GLY A 365 7.85 13.39 -32.21
CA GLY A 365 6.63 13.79 -32.92
C GLY A 365 5.34 13.69 -32.08
N HIS A 366 5.45 13.53 -30.76
CA HIS A 366 4.34 13.45 -29.81
C HIS A 366 4.42 14.59 -28.78
N TRP A 367 3.29 14.94 -28.17
CA TRP A 367 3.20 16.01 -27.17
C TRP A 367 3.23 15.49 -25.72
N GLN A 368 3.27 14.18 -25.54
CA GLN A 368 3.44 13.49 -24.25
C GLN A 368 4.77 12.73 -24.22
N ILE A 369 5.25 12.45 -23.01
CA ILE A 369 6.48 11.69 -22.74
C ILE A 369 6.41 10.23 -23.19
N ALA A 370 5.19 9.68 -23.32
CA ALA A 370 4.92 8.35 -23.85
C ALA A 370 4.05 8.46 -25.10
N LYS A 371 4.35 7.67 -26.11
CA LYS A 371 3.54 7.52 -27.33
C LYS A 371 3.22 6.06 -27.51
N GLN A 372 1.93 5.74 -27.60
CA GLN A 372 1.50 4.41 -28.00
C GLN A 372 1.73 4.26 -29.52
N GLU A 373 2.62 3.37 -29.90
CA GLU A 373 2.90 3.03 -31.29
C GLU A 373 1.77 2.17 -31.87
N LYS A 374 1.63 2.18 -33.20
CA LYS A 374 0.51 1.51 -33.91
C LYS A 374 0.51 -0.02 -33.75
N ASP A 375 1.61 -0.60 -33.27
CA ASP A 375 1.81 -2.01 -32.99
C ASP A 375 1.54 -2.40 -31.53
N GLY A 376 1.15 -1.43 -30.68
CA GLY A 376 0.89 -1.65 -29.26
C GLY A 376 2.10 -1.46 -28.35
N GLY A 377 3.28 -1.15 -28.88
CA GLY A 377 4.44 -0.75 -28.07
C GLY A 377 4.32 0.69 -27.53
N LEU A 378 5.03 1.01 -26.46
CA LEU A 378 5.17 2.38 -25.96
C LEU A 378 6.57 2.91 -26.30
N SER A 379 6.64 4.07 -26.97
CA SER A 379 7.90 4.80 -27.15
C SER A 379 7.97 5.96 -26.15
N PHE A 380 9.01 5.98 -25.34
CA PHE A 380 9.29 7.02 -24.36
C PHE A 380 10.37 7.98 -24.91
N GLY A 381 10.32 9.25 -24.53
CA GLY A 381 11.44 10.17 -24.79
C GLY A 381 12.62 9.92 -23.83
N ASP A 382 13.82 10.43 -24.18
CA ASP A 382 14.99 10.30 -23.30
C ASP A 382 14.72 10.92 -21.93
N VAL A 383 15.23 10.28 -20.88
CA VAL A 383 15.31 10.84 -19.53
C VAL A 383 16.70 11.42 -19.33
N THR A 384 16.78 12.68 -18.91
CA THR A 384 18.03 13.28 -18.46
C THR A 384 17.93 13.55 -16.96
N THR A 385 18.70 12.84 -16.15
CA THR A 385 18.76 13.07 -14.71
C THR A 385 19.89 14.02 -14.36
N MET A 386 19.64 14.92 -13.40
CA MET A 386 20.65 15.85 -12.90
C MET A 386 20.64 15.91 -11.37
N ALA A 387 21.76 16.38 -10.82
CA ALA A 387 21.83 16.66 -9.40
C ALA A 387 20.79 17.76 -9.05
N VAL A 388 20.10 17.61 -7.92
CA VAL A 388 19.04 18.54 -7.49
C VAL A 388 19.56 19.98 -7.41
N GLU A 389 20.80 20.15 -6.98
CA GLU A 389 21.50 21.44 -6.91
C GLU A 389 21.75 22.11 -8.27
N ASN A 390 21.74 21.34 -9.36
CA ASN A 390 21.92 21.84 -10.72
C ASN A 390 20.58 22.15 -11.40
N ALA A 391 19.46 21.66 -10.87
CA ALA A 391 18.14 22.00 -11.38
C ALA A 391 17.76 23.45 -10.99
N PRO A 392 16.94 24.15 -11.80
CA PRO A 392 16.49 25.50 -11.45
C PRO A 392 15.82 25.53 -10.08
N LYS A 393 16.28 26.44 -9.21
CA LYS A 393 15.77 26.55 -7.84
C LYS A 393 14.24 26.72 -7.78
N THR A 394 13.67 27.47 -8.73
CA THR A 394 12.22 27.67 -8.86
C THR A 394 11.46 26.36 -9.11
N VAL A 395 12.03 25.43 -9.88
CA VAL A 395 11.45 24.11 -10.14
C VAL A 395 11.44 23.28 -8.87
N ILE A 396 12.59 23.19 -8.18
CA ILE A 396 12.72 22.42 -6.94
C ILE A 396 11.82 23.00 -5.82
N ASP A 397 11.85 24.31 -5.61
CA ASP A 397 11.06 24.98 -4.57
C ASP A 397 9.55 24.79 -4.83
N THR A 398 9.11 24.87 -6.09
CA THR A 398 7.70 24.64 -6.46
C THR A 398 7.30 23.20 -6.22
N ALA A 399 8.12 22.23 -6.64
CA ALA A 399 7.86 20.81 -6.44
C ALA A 399 7.77 20.43 -4.96
N VAL A 400 8.73 20.88 -4.14
CA VAL A 400 8.76 20.60 -2.70
C VAL A 400 7.56 21.23 -1.99
N ARG A 401 7.17 22.46 -2.38
CA ARG A 401 5.95 23.09 -1.85
C ARG A 401 4.70 22.28 -2.17
N SER A 402 4.56 21.79 -3.40
CA SER A 402 3.42 20.96 -3.81
C SER A 402 3.36 19.65 -3.04
N ALA A 403 4.51 18.95 -2.91
CA ALA A 403 4.61 17.69 -2.17
C ALA A 403 4.13 17.83 -0.72
N ARG A 404 4.54 18.91 -0.05
CA ARG A 404 4.20 19.19 1.36
C ARG A 404 2.71 19.48 1.58
N LEU A 405 1.94 19.81 0.53
CA LEU A 405 0.49 19.91 0.63
C LEU A 405 -0.19 18.54 0.66
N ILE A 406 0.45 17.52 0.08
CA ILE A 406 -0.05 16.14 0.10
C ILE A 406 0.33 15.46 1.41
N GLY A 407 1.61 15.46 1.77
CA GLY A 407 2.08 14.76 2.97
C GLY A 407 3.60 14.69 3.08
N ASP A 408 4.08 13.67 3.78
CA ASP A 408 5.50 13.43 4.06
C ASP A 408 6.03 12.09 3.52
N GLY A 409 5.30 11.50 2.56
CA GLY A 409 5.65 10.29 1.83
C GLY A 409 6.69 10.50 0.73
N LEU A 410 6.60 9.67 -0.32
CA LEU A 410 7.34 9.81 -1.57
C LEU A 410 6.38 10.39 -2.61
N TYR A 411 6.82 11.38 -3.37
CA TYR A 411 6.00 11.96 -4.43
C TYR A 411 6.87 12.28 -5.66
N GLY A 412 6.31 12.09 -6.86
CA GLY A 412 6.90 12.62 -8.09
C GLY A 412 6.03 13.75 -8.62
N ILE A 413 6.60 14.96 -8.66
CA ILE A 413 5.88 16.15 -9.07
C ILE A 413 6.25 16.44 -10.51
N ASP A 414 5.25 16.44 -11.39
CA ASP A 414 5.41 16.75 -12.80
C ASP A 414 5.19 18.24 -13.02
N LEU A 415 6.18 18.92 -13.61
CA LEU A 415 6.14 20.36 -13.86
C LEU A 415 6.44 20.69 -15.31
N LYS A 416 5.78 21.75 -15.80
CA LYS A 416 6.10 22.41 -17.06
C LYS A 416 6.80 23.73 -16.79
N GLU A 417 7.80 24.03 -17.60
CA GLU A 417 8.52 25.30 -17.56
C GLU A 417 8.39 26.01 -18.90
N ASN A 418 8.00 27.28 -18.87
CA ASN A 418 7.95 28.16 -20.04
C ASN A 418 8.26 29.61 -19.64
N GLU A 419 8.11 30.55 -20.58
CA GLU A 419 8.37 31.97 -20.37
C GLU A 419 7.52 32.62 -19.26
N ARG A 420 6.35 32.05 -18.93
CA ARG A 420 5.48 32.50 -17.83
C ARG A 420 5.91 31.96 -16.45
N GLY A 421 6.81 30.97 -16.41
CA GLY A 421 7.32 30.37 -15.18
C GLY A 421 7.15 28.85 -15.13
N VAL A 422 7.11 28.32 -13.90
CA VAL A 422 7.02 26.89 -13.61
C VAL A 422 5.62 26.55 -13.09
N PHE A 423 4.99 25.55 -13.69
CA PHE A 423 3.61 25.15 -13.42
C PHE A 423 3.54 23.67 -13.05
N VAL A 424 2.85 23.36 -11.96
CA VAL A 424 2.60 21.98 -11.52
C VAL A 424 1.50 21.37 -12.36
N ILE A 425 1.75 20.18 -12.90
CA ILE A 425 0.81 19.43 -13.75
C ILE A 425 0.14 18.32 -12.98
N GLU A 426 0.93 17.56 -12.22
CA GLU A 426 0.47 16.37 -11.50
C GLU A 426 1.39 16.10 -10.30
N VAL A 427 0.85 15.43 -9.28
CA VAL A 427 1.61 14.90 -8.15
C VAL A 427 1.29 13.42 -8.06
N ASN A 428 2.28 12.58 -8.28
CA ASN A 428 2.17 11.12 -8.26
C ASN A 428 2.61 10.62 -6.88
N ASP A 429 1.78 9.81 -6.22
CA ASP A 429 2.12 9.11 -4.98
C ASP A 429 3.16 8.01 -5.22
N ASN A 430 3.04 7.23 -6.30
CA ASN A 430 4.00 6.18 -6.62
C ASN A 430 4.84 6.49 -7.86
N PRO A 431 5.77 7.47 -7.81
CA PRO A 431 6.56 7.84 -8.98
C PRO A 431 7.52 6.73 -9.38
N ASN A 432 7.96 6.73 -10.63
CA ASN A 432 9.03 5.86 -11.09
C ASN A 432 10.31 6.06 -10.26
N LEU A 433 10.96 4.94 -9.94
CA LEU A 433 12.25 4.91 -9.27
C LEU A 433 13.09 3.79 -9.86
N ASP A 434 13.92 4.13 -10.83
CA ASP A 434 14.90 3.25 -11.41
C ASP A 434 16.34 3.69 -11.17
N HIS A 435 17.22 2.71 -10.95
CA HIS A 435 18.61 2.98 -10.59
C HIS A 435 19.38 3.69 -11.70
N ASP A 436 19.01 3.41 -12.96
CA ASP A 436 19.71 3.90 -14.13
C ASP A 436 19.12 5.22 -14.66
N ASP A 437 17.89 5.56 -14.27
CA ASP A 437 17.20 6.80 -14.66
C ASP A 437 17.11 7.78 -13.47
N GLU A 438 16.08 7.74 -12.64
CA GLU A 438 15.92 8.69 -11.51
C GLU A 438 17.06 8.57 -10.48
N GLY A 439 17.63 7.37 -10.38
CA GLY A 439 18.79 7.06 -9.57
C GLY A 439 20.13 7.32 -10.25
N GLU A 440 20.19 7.83 -11.49
CA GLU A 440 21.43 7.92 -12.25
C GLU A 440 22.52 8.71 -11.50
N ILE A 441 22.15 9.82 -10.87
CA ILE A 441 23.06 10.71 -10.16
C ILE A 441 23.31 10.24 -8.72
N LEU A 442 22.25 9.89 -7.99
CA LEU A 442 22.38 9.48 -6.59
C LEU A 442 22.92 8.05 -6.40
N LYS A 443 22.73 7.19 -7.40
CA LYS A 443 23.04 5.75 -7.38
C LYS A 443 22.52 5.08 -6.10
N ASP A 444 23.42 4.62 -5.23
CA ASP A 444 23.04 3.97 -3.97
C ASP A 444 22.43 4.93 -2.95
N GLU A 445 22.76 6.22 -3.04
CA GLU A 445 22.25 7.22 -2.10
C GLU A 445 20.73 7.40 -2.23
N LEU A 446 20.16 7.17 -3.42
CA LEU A 446 18.71 7.14 -3.63
C LEU A 446 18.06 6.15 -2.66
N TRP A 447 18.52 4.90 -2.70
CA TRP A 447 18.01 3.83 -1.87
C TRP A 447 18.31 4.07 -0.39
N ARG A 448 19.51 4.57 -0.06
CA ARG A 448 19.87 4.92 1.33
C ARG A 448 18.90 5.93 1.94
N ARG A 449 18.49 6.96 1.19
CA ARG A 449 17.53 7.96 1.65
C ARG A 449 16.15 7.35 1.90
N ILE A 450 15.68 6.49 1.02
CA ILE A 450 14.41 5.76 1.19
C ILE A 450 14.47 4.88 2.46
N ILE A 451 15.54 4.11 2.64
CA ILE A 451 15.71 3.26 3.82
C ILE A 451 15.77 4.10 5.10
N LYS A 452 16.53 5.21 5.11
CA LYS A 452 16.60 6.14 6.26
C LYS A 452 15.23 6.73 6.62
N TRP A 453 14.39 7.02 5.63
CA TRP A 453 13.03 7.51 5.87
C TRP A 453 12.21 6.51 6.67
N PHE A 454 12.33 5.21 6.35
CA PHE A 454 11.69 4.13 7.10
C PHE A 454 12.32 3.95 8.48
N GLU A 455 13.66 3.86 8.57
CA GLU A 455 14.37 3.70 9.84
C GLU A 455 14.02 4.80 10.83
N GLY A 456 14.02 6.07 10.39
CA GLY A 456 13.69 7.20 11.27
C GLY A 456 12.27 7.11 11.86
N ARG A 457 11.29 6.60 11.11
CA ARG A 457 9.93 6.38 11.61
C ARG A 457 9.84 5.17 12.53
N LEU A 458 10.56 4.10 12.22
CA LEU A 458 10.66 2.91 13.08
C LEU A 458 11.32 3.22 14.43
N GLU A 459 12.36 4.06 14.41
CA GLU A 459 13.07 4.53 15.61
C GLU A 459 12.22 5.47 16.45
N LYS A 460 11.53 6.45 15.85
CA LYS A 460 10.56 7.30 16.56
C LYS A 460 9.49 6.47 17.26
N ARG A 461 9.02 5.40 16.60
CA ARG A 461 8.06 4.45 17.21
C ARG A 461 8.67 3.73 18.42
N MET A 462 9.96 3.42 18.43
CA MET A 462 10.65 2.82 19.58
C MET A 462 10.95 3.81 20.71
N GLY A 463 11.27 5.07 20.38
CA GLY A 463 11.78 6.07 21.32
C GLY A 463 10.74 6.77 22.22
N GLY A 464 9.45 6.46 22.10
CA GLY A 464 8.44 6.94 23.04
C GLY A 464 8.04 8.42 22.92
N ALA A 465 8.17 9.04 21.74
CA ALA A 465 7.42 10.27 21.47
C ALA A 465 6.00 9.88 21.03
N ALA A 466 5.00 10.21 21.84
CA ALA A 466 3.61 10.09 21.46
C ALA A 466 3.38 10.85 20.14
N ALA A 467 3.08 10.14 19.06
CA ALA A 467 2.40 10.78 17.95
C ALA A 467 1.07 11.29 18.52
N ALA A 468 0.85 12.61 18.47
CA ALA A 468 -0.45 13.17 18.77
C ALA A 468 -1.49 12.46 17.90
N PRO A 469 -2.68 12.13 18.44
CA PRO A 469 -3.75 11.60 17.60
C PRO A 469 -4.02 12.62 16.50
N VAL A 470 -3.92 12.17 15.25
CA VAL A 470 -4.49 12.91 14.12
C VAL A 470 -5.96 13.10 14.46
N ALA A 471 -6.37 14.36 14.64
CA ALA A 471 -7.75 14.68 14.97
C ALA A 471 -8.67 14.04 13.92
N PRO A 472 -9.78 13.39 14.31
CA PRO A 472 -10.74 12.90 13.33
C PRO A 472 -11.20 14.09 12.48
N ALA A 473 -11.14 13.93 11.16
CA ALA A 473 -11.67 14.88 10.21
C ALA A 473 -13.10 15.23 10.64
N ALA A 474 -13.38 16.54 10.77
CA ALA A 474 -14.69 17.02 11.14
C ALA A 474 -15.74 16.41 10.20
N THR A 475 -16.69 15.68 10.77
CA THR A 475 -17.84 15.15 10.04
C THR A 475 -18.65 16.33 9.52
N LEU A 476 -18.52 16.65 8.23
CA LEU A 476 -19.42 17.56 7.53
C LEU A 476 -20.78 16.87 7.39
N LEU A 477 -21.69 17.23 8.28
CA LEU A 477 -23.11 17.00 8.13
C LEU A 477 -23.61 17.86 6.95
N PHE A 478 -23.88 17.22 5.81
CA PHE A 478 -24.73 17.82 4.79
C PHE A 478 -26.15 17.93 5.35
N ALA A 479 -26.54 19.15 5.74
CA ALA A 479 -27.93 19.45 6.04
C ALA A 479 -28.75 19.32 4.74
N LYS A 480 -29.74 18.41 4.74
CA LYS A 480 -30.82 18.44 3.76
C LYS A 480 -31.52 19.78 3.90
N ALA A 481 -31.45 20.61 2.85
CA ALA A 481 -32.35 21.75 2.69
C ALA A 481 -33.79 21.22 2.69
N GLY A 482 -34.56 21.65 3.70
CA GLY A 482 -35.97 21.35 3.80
C GLY A 482 -36.72 22.05 2.68
N ALA A 483 -37.50 21.28 1.93
CA ALA A 483 -38.59 21.82 1.14
C ALA A 483 -39.72 22.23 2.09
N LYS A 484 -40.00 23.54 2.14
CA LYS A 484 -41.35 24.11 2.08
C LYS A 484 -41.28 25.55 1.64
#